data_AF-H0EYH0-F1
#
_entry.id   AF-H0EYH0-F1
#
_cell.length_a   1.000
_cell.length_b   1.000
_cell.length_c   1.000
_cell.angle_alpha   90.00
_cell.angle_beta   90.00
_cell.angle_gamma   90.00
#
_symmetry.space_group_name_H-M   'P 1'
#
loop_
_entity.id
_entity.type
_entity.pdbx_description
1 polymer ?
#
loop_
_entity_poly.entity_id
_entity_poly.type
_entity_poly.pdbx_seq_one_letter_code
_entity_poly.pdbx_strand_id
1 'polypeptide(L)'
;MLMAVVPMILRASAAIKDIIKDPLSSRELLSRSLPKASNFYISYFILQGLAMSANRLVHLGSLWRLVLMRDVGIIPRLRSARYHRLRKIHWGSVYPVFTNMGVIAISYSLIAPIVLGVAAIGLFLVYLSYRWNLFYVYSSERDTRGLHYPRALTQTLTGVYLAEICLVGLFGVQGGYGPMVITFGLLLMTTLINMSLNDALGPLIFNLPRTVAAEEALRLAGNHPVDASNLADKSDAFEDNDAENQQDIGYDSDFDPADPANQVSHGTQQTRGVKDVEGVEGVIQLSTTTASGFLRKRYNASPLPAFIDSIDFWTHWISPDPTIKPNFVLKFLHPEIFSDYHILRQQIPADIPEFHYEESVLKDAFCPPSMRKRSPRLWIPRDEAGISRQEVAHCGKVIEITDCDARLDEKGMVEVDVEGEVSGWVRRDWEGIKF
;
A
#
# COMPACT_ATOMS: atom_id res chain seq x y z
N MET A 1 12.08 19.42 -0.08
CA MET A 1 11.13 20.50 0.30
C MET A 1 11.78 21.87 0.21
N LEU A 2 12.90 22.13 0.92
CA LEU A 2 13.65 23.39 0.83
C LEU A 2 14.01 23.82 -0.61
N MET A 3 14.46 22.91 -1.49
CA MET A 3 14.81 23.28 -2.87
C MET A 3 13.62 23.65 -3.78
N ALA A 4 12.38 23.26 -3.46
CA ALA A 4 11.20 23.65 -4.25
C ALA A 4 10.57 24.95 -3.72
N VAL A 5 10.64 25.15 -2.41
CA VAL A 5 10.05 26.30 -1.71
C VAL A 5 10.93 27.56 -1.85
N VAL A 6 12.26 27.42 -1.80
CA VAL A 6 13.21 28.55 -1.91
C VAL A 6 13.04 29.37 -3.21
N PRO A 7 12.92 28.79 -4.41
CA PRO A 7 12.72 29.55 -5.63
C PRO A 7 11.32 30.19 -5.71
N MET A 8 10.29 29.53 -5.19
CA MET A 8 8.94 30.10 -5.10
C MET A 8 8.92 31.29 -4.13
N ILE A 9 9.60 31.19 -2.98
CA ILE A 9 9.77 32.29 -2.02
C ILE A 9 10.64 33.42 -2.59
N LEU A 10 11.75 33.11 -3.26
CA LEU A 10 12.61 34.13 -3.87
C LEU A 10 11.87 34.92 -4.94
N ARG A 11 11.07 34.22 -5.77
CA ARG A 11 10.29 34.83 -6.85
C ARG A 11 9.04 35.54 -6.35
N ALA A 12 8.37 35.01 -5.32
CA ALA A 12 7.29 35.70 -4.62
C ALA A 12 7.82 36.97 -3.92
N SER A 13 8.99 36.91 -3.28
CA SER A 13 9.62 38.09 -2.64
C SER A 13 10.02 39.17 -3.65
N ALA A 14 10.48 38.77 -4.85
CA ALA A 14 10.71 39.69 -5.96
C ALA A 14 9.40 40.32 -6.47
N ALA A 15 8.35 39.50 -6.66
CA ALA A 15 7.04 39.99 -7.08
C ALA A 15 6.37 40.88 -6.01
N ILE A 16 6.52 40.59 -4.72
CA ILE A 16 5.97 41.38 -3.61
C ILE A 16 6.55 42.81 -3.60
N LYS A 17 7.84 42.97 -3.92
CA LYS A 17 8.46 44.30 -4.02
C LYS A 17 7.89 45.14 -5.18
N ASP A 18 7.48 44.49 -6.27
CA ASP A 18 6.87 45.14 -7.43
C ASP A 18 5.36 45.37 -7.21
N ILE A 19 4.68 44.49 -6.48
CA ILE A 19 3.25 44.61 -6.08
C ILE A 19 3.03 45.78 -5.11
N ILE A 20 3.99 46.05 -4.22
CA ILE A 20 3.94 47.21 -3.30
C ILE A 20 4.07 48.54 -4.06
N LYS A 21 4.73 48.55 -5.22
CA LYS A 21 4.97 49.78 -5.99
C LYS A 21 3.83 50.13 -6.95
N ASP A 22 3.10 49.16 -7.47
CA ASP A 22 1.96 49.40 -8.36
C ASP A 22 0.87 48.31 -8.23
N PRO A 23 -0.17 48.53 -7.40
CA PRO A 23 -1.20 47.51 -7.12
C PRO A 23 -2.07 47.20 -8.35
N LEU A 24 -2.14 48.11 -9.33
CA LEU A 24 -2.86 47.90 -10.60
C LEU A 24 -2.08 47.01 -11.60
N SER A 25 -0.74 47.04 -11.57
CA SER A 25 0.13 46.21 -12.42
C SER A 25 0.38 44.80 -11.86
N SER A 26 0.03 44.58 -10.58
CA SER A 26 0.18 43.29 -9.89
C SER A 26 -0.46 42.11 -10.63
N ARG A 27 -1.59 42.33 -11.31
CA ARG A 27 -2.30 41.35 -12.13
C ARG A 27 -1.49 40.91 -13.36
N GLU A 28 -0.89 41.87 -14.06
CA GLU A 28 -0.08 41.64 -15.26
C GLU A 28 1.28 41.00 -14.91
N LEU A 29 1.85 41.37 -13.76
CA LEU A 29 3.10 40.80 -13.28
C LEU A 29 2.93 39.33 -12.84
N LEU A 30 1.80 38.99 -12.22
CA LEU A 30 1.48 37.62 -11.80
C LEU A 30 1.23 36.70 -12.99
N SER A 31 0.45 37.15 -13.98
CA SER A 31 0.17 36.38 -15.20
C SER A 31 1.44 36.11 -16.01
N ARG A 32 2.40 37.05 -16.04
CA ARG A 32 3.68 36.91 -16.75
C ARG A 32 4.72 36.10 -15.98
N SER A 33 4.65 36.05 -14.65
CA SER A 33 5.64 35.34 -13.81
C SER A 33 5.31 33.86 -13.59
N LEU A 34 4.03 33.48 -13.63
CA LEU A 34 3.59 32.08 -13.49
C LEU A 34 4.17 31.15 -14.58
N PRO A 35 4.09 31.46 -15.89
CA PRO A 35 4.71 30.63 -16.92
C PRO A 35 6.24 30.67 -16.88
N LYS A 36 6.85 31.80 -16.48
CA LYS A 36 8.31 31.91 -16.32
C LYS A 36 8.86 31.03 -15.19
N ALA A 37 8.01 30.60 -14.24
CA ALA A 37 8.36 29.61 -13.23
C ALA A 37 8.49 28.18 -13.77
N SER A 38 7.86 27.87 -14.91
CA SER A 38 7.90 26.52 -15.50
C SER A 38 9.33 26.08 -15.87
N ASN A 39 10.17 26.99 -16.40
CA ASN A 39 11.56 26.69 -16.74
C ASN A 39 12.38 26.19 -15.54
N PHE A 40 12.12 26.72 -14.33
CA PHE A 40 12.77 26.22 -13.11
C PHE A 40 12.33 24.78 -12.82
N TYR A 41 11.04 24.49 -12.95
CA TYR A 41 10.51 23.14 -12.71
C TYR A 41 10.99 22.13 -13.75
N ILE A 42 11.13 22.53 -15.02
CA ILE A 42 11.74 21.68 -16.06
C ILE A 42 13.15 21.27 -15.64
N SER A 43 14.01 22.24 -15.26
CA SER A 43 15.36 21.94 -14.77
C SER A 43 15.33 21.09 -13.49
N TYR A 44 14.38 21.34 -12.60
CA TYR A 44 14.18 20.54 -11.39
C TYR A 44 13.86 19.08 -11.71
N PHE A 45 12.92 18.78 -12.63
CA PHE A 45 12.59 17.41 -12.99
C PHE A 45 13.74 16.69 -13.68
N ILE A 46 14.50 17.38 -14.54
CA ILE A 46 15.69 16.80 -15.19
C ILE A 46 16.74 16.46 -14.13
N LEU A 47 17.11 17.45 -13.31
CA LEU A 47 18.16 17.27 -12.30
C LEU A 47 17.74 16.21 -11.27
N GLN A 48 16.55 16.36 -10.70
CA GLN A 48 16.07 15.48 -9.63
C GLN A 48 15.81 14.06 -10.16
N GLY A 49 15.21 13.92 -11.35
CA GLY A 49 14.94 12.62 -11.97
C GLY A 49 16.22 11.84 -12.27
N LEU A 50 17.20 12.47 -12.93
CA LEU A 50 18.47 11.81 -13.25
C LEU A 50 19.33 11.61 -12.00
N ALA A 51 19.53 12.64 -11.18
CA ALA A 51 20.40 12.57 -10.01
C ALA A 51 19.87 11.60 -8.94
N MET A 52 18.55 11.58 -8.67
CA MET A 52 17.99 10.60 -7.74
C MET A 52 18.14 9.19 -8.27
N SER A 53 17.82 8.95 -9.55
CA SER A 53 17.92 7.62 -10.14
C SER A 53 19.35 7.08 -10.08
N ALA A 54 20.33 7.91 -10.48
CA ALA A 54 21.75 7.57 -10.43
C ALA A 54 22.24 7.31 -9.00
N ASN A 55 21.91 8.19 -8.04
CA ASN A 55 22.32 8.02 -6.64
C ASN A 55 21.70 6.76 -6.00
N ARG A 56 20.48 6.39 -6.40
CA ARG A 56 19.80 5.18 -5.92
C ARG A 56 20.35 3.90 -6.53
N LEU A 57 20.82 3.93 -7.77
CA LEU A 57 21.52 2.80 -8.40
C LEU A 57 22.89 2.59 -7.77
N VAL A 58 23.71 3.65 -7.70
CA VAL A 58 25.10 3.56 -7.22
C VAL A 58 25.20 3.38 -5.70
N HIS A 59 24.15 3.74 -4.95
CA HIS A 59 24.17 3.69 -3.49
C HIS A 59 25.34 4.48 -2.87
N LEU A 60 25.56 5.70 -3.37
CA LEU A 60 26.75 6.50 -3.04
C LEU A 60 26.98 6.65 -1.53
N GLY A 61 25.91 6.87 -0.76
CA GLY A 61 25.99 7.03 0.69
C GLY A 61 26.39 5.77 1.47
N SER A 62 26.06 4.57 0.98
CA SER A 62 26.51 3.33 1.64
C SER A 62 27.93 2.97 1.22
N LEU A 63 28.30 3.22 -0.04
CA LEU A 63 29.68 3.04 -0.49
C LEU A 63 30.62 3.97 0.30
N TRP A 64 30.26 5.23 0.43
CA TRP A 64 31.05 6.18 1.20
C TRP A 64 31.16 5.79 2.68
N ARG A 65 30.05 5.33 3.29
CA ARG A 65 30.06 4.79 4.66
C ARG A 65 30.96 3.57 4.78
N LEU A 66 30.94 2.66 3.80
CA LEU A 66 31.76 1.45 3.80
C LEU A 66 33.25 1.78 3.69
N VAL A 67 33.61 2.71 2.80
CA VAL A 67 34.99 3.15 2.61
C VAL A 67 35.52 3.89 3.83
N LEU A 68 34.75 4.86 4.36
CA LEU A 68 35.19 5.68 5.49
C LEU A 68 35.24 4.90 6.81
N MET A 69 34.29 3.96 7.01
CA MET A 69 34.25 3.15 8.22
C MET A 69 34.98 1.80 8.07
N ARG A 70 35.81 1.63 7.03
CA ARG A 70 36.63 0.42 6.86
C ARG A 70 37.52 0.18 8.07
N ASP A 71 38.14 1.25 8.56
CA ASP A 71 39.18 1.18 9.61
C ASP A 71 38.67 1.63 10.99
N VAL A 72 37.41 2.08 11.09
CA VAL A 72 36.79 2.50 12.35
C VAL A 72 36.21 1.29 13.10
N GLY A 73 36.94 0.80 14.11
CA GLY A 73 36.32 0.43 15.38
C GLY A 73 35.84 -1.01 15.59
N ILE A 74 36.79 -1.97 15.70
CA ILE A 74 37.09 -2.81 16.89
C ILE A 74 36.02 -3.74 17.52
N ILE A 75 34.89 -4.06 16.87
CA ILE A 75 34.02 -5.15 17.38
C ILE A 75 33.53 -6.06 16.23
N PRO A 76 33.88 -7.37 16.22
CA PRO A 76 33.47 -8.33 15.19
C PRO A 76 31.94 -8.37 14.95
N ARG A 77 31.15 -8.19 16.01
CA ARG A 77 29.69 -8.14 15.94
C ARG A 77 29.18 -6.94 15.14
N LEU A 78 29.77 -5.76 15.33
CA LEU A 78 29.40 -4.55 14.60
C LEU A 78 29.79 -4.67 13.11
N ARG A 79 30.93 -5.33 12.84
CA ARG A 79 31.39 -5.65 11.49
C ARG A 79 30.41 -6.59 10.79
N SER A 80 30.05 -7.72 11.40
CA SER A 80 29.08 -8.68 10.84
C SER A 80 27.71 -8.04 10.60
N ALA A 81 27.18 -7.30 11.57
CA ALA A 81 25.90 -6.60 11.43
C ALA A 81 25.89 -5.57 10.29
N ARG A 82 27.05 -5.02 9.91
CA ARG A 82 27.18 -4.07 8.80
C ARG A 82 27.15 -4.74 7.44
N TYR A 83 27.77 -5.91 7.29
CA TYR A 83 27.83 -6.63 6.01
C TYR A 83 26.57 -7.46 5.72
N HIS A 84 25.92 -8.01 6.74
CA HIS A 84 24.77 -8.91 6.55
C HIS A 84 23.39 -8.25 6.66
N ARG A 85 23.29 -7.01 7.17
CA ARG A 85 21.99 -6.33 7.26
C ARG A 85 21.66 -5.61 5.95
N LEU A 86 20.58 -6.04 5.32
CA LEU A 86 19.98 -5.33 4.20
C LEU A 86 19.50 -3.94 4.64
N ARG A 87 19.49 -3.00 3.68
CA ARG A 87 19.12 -1.62 3.97
C ARG A 87 17.62 -1.52 4.20
N LYS A 88 17.24 -1.02 5.37
CA LYS A 88 15.86 -0.67 5.70
C LYS A 88 15.48 0.65 5.05
N ILE A 89 14.37 0.65 4.31
CA ILE A 89 13.82 1.86 3.70
C ILE A 89 12.78 2.51 4.61
N HIS A 90 12.90 3.82 4.82
CA HIS A 90 11.94 4.59 5.60
C HIS A 90 10.93 5.21 4.64
N TRP A 91 9.85 4.48 4.36
CA TRP A 91 8.78 4.90 3.46
C TRP A 91 8.24 6.30 3.79
N GLY A 92 8.12 6.65 5.08
CA GLY A 92 7.63 7.96 5.53
C GLY A 92 8.43 9.17 5.04
N SER A 93 9.73 9.03 4.75
CA SER A 93 10.54 10.12 4.18
C SER A 93 10.53 10.12 2.64
N VAL A 94 10.24 8.97 2.03
CA VAL A 94 10.37 8.78 0.58
C VAL A 94 9.08 9.20 -0.14
N TYR A 95 7.91 8.81 0.39
CA TYR A 95 6.62 9.14 -0.20
C TYR A 95 6.38 10.66 -0.36
N PRO A 96 6.59 11.52 0.66
CA PRO A 96 6.33 12.96 0.54
C PRO A 96 7.15 13.66 -0.54
N VAL A 97 8.35 13.16 -0.83
CA VAL A 97 9.22 13.73 -1.87
C VAL A 97 8.63 13.48 -3.25
N PHE A 98 8.13 12.27 -3.50
CA PHE A 98 7.53 11.91 -4.78
C PHE A 98 6.11 12.45 -4.94
N THR A 99 5.31 12.48 -3.87
CA THR A 99 3.98 13.09 -3.94
C THR A 99 4.07 14.59 -4.20
N ASN A 100 5.03 15.30 -3.58
CA ASN A 100 5.29 16.70 -3.92
C ASN A 100 5.74 16.88 -5.38
N MET A 101 6.59 16.00 -5.90
CA MET A 101 7.01 16.03 -7.30
C MET A 101 5.82 15.77 -8.26
N GLY A 102 4.91 14.87 -7.89
CA GLY A 102 3.66 14.63 -8.60
C GLY A 102 2.70 15.81 -8.56
N VAL A 103 2.51 16.45 -7.40
CA VAL A 103 1.68 17.65 -7.23
C VAL A 103 2.17 18.79 -8.13
N ILE A 104 3.48 19.03 -8.19
CA ILE A 104 4.08 20.04 -9.08
C ILE A 104 3.84 19.68 -10.55
N ALA A 105 3.98 18.40 -10.93
CA ALA A 105 3.76 17.96 -12.31
C ALA A 105 2.30 18.20 -12.73
N ILE A 106 1.33 17.83 -11.87
CA ILE A 106 -0.10 18.04 -12.10
C ILE A 106 -0.41 19.54 -12.20
N SER A 107 0.04 20.34 -11.23
CA SER A 107 -0.28 21.78 -11.22
C SER A 107 0.27 22.54 -12.44
N TYR A 108 1.46 22.19 -12.92
CA TYR A 108 2.09 22.84 -14.07
C TYR A 108 1.74 22.22 -15.43
N SER A 109 1.15 21.02 -15.46
CA SER A 109 0.74 20.35 -16.71
C SER A 109 -0.19 21.20 -17.56
N LEU A 110 -1.08 21.97 -16.92
CA LEU A 110 -2.09 22.81 -17.57
C LEU A 110 -1.52 24.17 -18.03
N ILE A 111 -0.49 24.69 -17.35
CA ILE A 111 0.15 25.98 -17.67
C ILE A 111 1.22 25.80 -18.74
N ALA A 112 2.03 24.76 -18.61
CA ALA A 112 3.19 24.49 -19.46
C ALA A 112 3.26 22.98 -19.75
N PRO A 113 2.63 22.50 -20.84
CA PRO A 113 2.49 21.07 -21.13
C PRO A 113 3.84 20.36 -21.33
N ILE A 114 4.89 21.09 -21.68
CA ILE A 114 6.25 20.55 -21.80
C ILE A 114 6.77 19.99 -20.46
N VAL A 115 6.35 20.59 -19.33
CA VAL A 115 6.72 20.10 -17.99
C VAL A 115 6.24 18.67 -17.79
N LEU A 116 5.06 18.32 -18.31
CA LEU A 116 4.48 16.98 -18.19
C LEU A 116 5.35 15.92 -18.88
N GLY A 117 5.83 16.19 -20.09
CA GLY A 117 6.70 15.27 -20.83
C GLY A 117 8.02 15.01 -20.11
N VAL A 118 8.65 16.08 -19.61
CA VAL A 118 9.91 15.97 -18.84
C VAL A 118 9.69 15.26 -17.50
N ALA A 119 8.59 15.57 -16.80
CA ALA A 119 8.22 14.92 -15.56
C ALA A 119 7.95 13.43 -15.75
N ALA A 120 7.28 13.03 -16.84
CA ALA A 120 7.01 11.64 -17.18
C ALA A 120 8.31 10.85 -17.38
N ILE A 121 9.26 11.37 -18.16
CA ILE A 121 10.57 10.74 -18.36
C ILE A 121 11.34 10.64 -17.03
N GLY A 122 11.34 11.71 -16.24
CA GLY A 122 12.02 11.73 -14.94
C GLY A 122 11.44 10.73 -13.94
N LEU A 123 10.12 10.67 -13.81
CA LEU A 123 9.42 9.72 -12.94
C LEU A 123 9.58 8.27 -13.42
N PHE A 124 9.59 8.04 -14.74
CA PHE A 124 9.80 6.71 -15.31
C PHE A 124 11.19 6.15 -14.98
N LEU A 125 12.24 6.97 -15.10
CA LEU A 125 13.60 6.57 -14.70
C LEU A 125 13.68 6.24 -13.20
N VAL A 126 13.03 7.05 -12.36
CA VAL A 126 12.93 6.79 -10.93
C VAL A 126 12.20 5.47 -10.67
N TYR A 127 11.10 5.22 -11.37
CA TYR A 127 10.35 3.96 -11.26
C TYR A 127 11.22 2.74 -11.57
N LEU A 128 11.99 2.77 -12.68
CA LEU A 128 12.94 1.70 -12.99
C LEU A 128 13.96 1.50 -11.87
N SER A 129 14.58 2.57 -11.37
CA SER A 129 15.56 2.51 -10.29
C SER A 129 14.97 1.92 -9.00
N TYR A 130 13.75 2.31 -8.61
CA TYR A 130 13.10 1.74 -7.43
C TYR A 130 12.67 0.30 -7.62
N ARG A 131 12.20 -0.08 -8.81
CA ARG A 131 11.85 -1.47 -9.13
C ARG A 131 13.06 -2.38 -8.92
N TRP A 132 14.21 -2.05 -9.49
CA TRP A 132 15.44 -2.82 -9.29
C TRP A 132 15.87 -2.88 -7.82
N ASN A 133 15.84 -1.74 -7.12
CA ASN A 133 16.27 -1.70 -5.73
C ASN A 133 15.36 -2.46 -4.76
N LEU A 134 14.05 -2.53 -5.06
CA LEU A 134 13.09 -3.30 -4.27
C LEU A 134 13.33 -4.81 -4.37
N PHE A 135 13.73 -5.32 -5.53
CA PHE A 135 14.00 -6.75 -5.70
C PHE A 135 15.33 -7.19 -5.08
N TYR A 136 16.38 -6.35 -5.14
CA TYR A 136 17.74 -6.81 -4.83
C TYR A 136 18.37 -6.21 -3.56
N VAL A 137 17.95 -5.04 -3.10
CA VAL A 137 18.69 -4.29 -2.06
C VAL A 137 17.88 -3.99 -0.81
N TYR A 138 16.61 -3.66 -0.96
CA TYR A 138 15.78 -3.24 0.17
C TYR A 138 15.19 -4.43 0.92
N SER A 139 15.20 -4.33 2.26
CA SER A 139 14.41 -5.20 3.13
C SER A 139 13.32 -4.37 3.81
N SER A 140 12.10 -4.91 3.85
CA SER A 140 10.99 -4.33 4.60
C SER A 140 10.90 -5.01 5.97
N GLU A 141 11.00 -4.23 7.05
CA GLU A 141 10.83 -4.73 8.42
C GLU A 141 9.36 -4.70 8.87
N ARG A 142 8.57 -3.81 8.27
CA ARG A 142 7.15 -3.64 8.58
C ARG A 142 6.35 -3.75 7.30
N ASP A 143 5.48 -4.75 7.25
CA ASP A 143 4.48 -4.84 6.20
C ASP A 143 3.38 -3.80 6.46
N THR A 144 3.25 -2.84 5.56
CA THR A 144 2.25 -1.76 5.65
C THR A 144 0.97 -2.07 4.88
N ARG A 145 0.82 -3.30 4.34
CA ARG A 145 -0.39 -3.80 3.67
C ARG A 145 -0.97 -2.85 2.61
N GLY A 146 -0.10 -2.05 1.97
CA GLY A 146 -0.52 -1.10 0.94
C GLY A 146 -1.10 0.22 1.45
N LEU A 147 -1.12 0.50 2.76
CA LEU A 147 -1.70 1.72 3.35
C LEU A 147 -1.08 3.04 2.82
N HIS A 148 0.10 2.97 2.23
CA HIS A 148 0.73 4.12 1.59
C HIS A 148 0.03 4.58 0.31
N TYR A 149 -0.65 3.68 -0.41
CA TYR A 149 -1.36 3.99 -1.65
C TYR A 149 -2.51 5.01 -1.44
N PRO A 150 -3.51 4.76 -0.55
CA PRO A 150 -4.61 5.71 -0.36
C PRO A 150 -4.12 7.07 0.17
N ARG A 151 -3.04 7.06 0.98
CA ARG A 151 -2.41 8.30 1.44
C ARG A 151 -1.73 9.09 0.32
N ALA A 152 -1.08 8.40 -0.62
CA ALA A 152 -0.49 9.05 -1.78
C ALA A 152 -1.57 9.59 -2.74
N LEU A 153 -2.66 8.83 -2.93
CA LEU A 153 -3.79 9.20 -3.79
C LEU A 153 -4.46 10.50 -3.32
N THR A 154 -4.80 10.59 -2.03
CA THR A 154 -5.37 11.82 -1.44
C THR A 154 -4.40 13.00 -1.53
N GLN A 155 -3.10 12.78 -1.34
CA GLN A 155 -2.07 13.82 -1.55
C GLN A 155 -1.97 14.27 -3.01
N THR A 156 -2.07 13.38 -3.99
CA THR A 156 -2.06 13.78 -5.40
C THR A 156 -3.31 14.55 -5.80
N LEU A 157 -4.47 14.24 -5.22
CA LEU A 157 -5.71 15.02 -5.39
C LEU A 157 -5.57 16.45 -4.89
N THR A 158 -4.79 16.71 -3.83
CA THR A 158 -4.47 18.09 -3.42
C THR A 158 -3.75 18.89 -4.50
N GLY A 159 -2.98 18.23 -5.37
CA GLY A 159 -2.36 18.87 -6.53
C GLY A 159 -3.36 19.26 -7.62
N VAL A 160 -4.42 18.46 -7.79
CA VAL A 160 -5.52 18.79 -8.72
C VAL A 160 -6.26 20.04 -8.23
N TYR A 161 -6.60 20.12 -6.93
CA TYR A 161 -7.20 21.32 -6.36
C TYR A 161 -6.33 22.56 -6.54
N LEU A 162 -5.01 22.44 -6.33
CA LEU A 162 -4.08 23.55 -6.54
C LEU A 162 -4.08 24.00 -8.01
N ALA A 163 -4.12 23.06 -8.95
CA ALA A 163 -4.21 23.34 -10.39
C ALA A 163 -5.49 24.09 -10.76
N GLU A 164 -6.65 23.64 -10.27
CA GLU A 164 -7.96 24.25 -10.52
C GLU A 164 -8.05 25.65 -9.93
N ILE A 165 -7.66 25.83 -8.66
CA ILE A 165 -7.64 27.15 -8.01
C ILE A 165 -6.72 28.12 -8.76
N CYS A 166 -5.56 27.65 -9.21
CA CYS A 166 -4.63 28.45 -10.00
C CYS A 166 -5.23 28.86 -11.36
N LEU A 167 -6.00 27.98 -12.01
CA LEU A 167 -6.67 28.28 -13.28
C LEU A 167 -7.81 29.27 -13.12
N VAL A 168 -8.64 29.11 -12.09
CA VAL A 168 -9.69 30.09 -11.76
C VAL A 168 -9.07 31.46 -11.53
N GLY A 169 -7.95 31.52 -10.80
CA GLY A 169 -7.18 32.75 -10.62
C GLY A 169 -6.65 33.34 -11.92
N LEU A 170 -6.10 32.51 -12.82
CA LEU A 170 -5.55 32.95 -14.11
C LEU A 170 -6.65 33.51 -15.04
N PHE A 171 -7.78 32.82 -15.17
CA PHE A 171 -8.90 33.28 -15.99
C PHE A 171 -9.60 34.51 -15.40
N GLY A 172 -9.66 34.60 -14.07
CA GLY A 172 -10.15 35.78 -13.38
C GLY A 172 -9.30 37.03 -13.66
N VAL A 173 -7.97 36.88 -13.77
CA VAL A 173 -7.06 37.97 -14.13
C VAL A 173 -7.16 38.34 -15.61
N GLN A 174 -7.31 37.36 -16.50
CA GLN A 174 -7.39 37.58 -17.95
C GLN A 174 -8.79 38.06 -18.42
N GLY A 175 -9.78 38.18 -17.53
CA GLY A 175 -11.14 38.59 -17.89
C GLY A 175 -11.96 37.53 -18.63
N GLY A 176 -11.51 36.27 -18.60
CA GLY A 176 -12.17 35.13 -19.25
C GLY A 176 -13.27 34.54 -18.36
N TYR A 177 -14.40 35.23 -18.23
CA TYR A 177 -15.47 34.82 -17.30
C TYR A 177 -16.14 33.49 -17.65
N GLY A 178 -16.28 33.16 -18.95
CA GLY A 178 -16.83 31.86 -19.38
C GLY A 178 -16.00 30.66 -18.89
N PRO A 179 -14.70 30.59 -19.27
CA PRO A 179 -13.79 29.55 -18.77
C PRO A 179 -13.67 29.51 -17.24
N MET A 180 -13.75 30.66 -16.56
CA MET A 180 -13.72 30.74 -15.11
C MET A 180 -14.93 30.04 -14.45
N VAL A 181 -16.14 30.27 -14.95
CA VAL A 181 -17.35 29.62 -14.40
C VAL A 181 -17.30 28.11 -14.62
N ILE A 182 -16.84 27.65 -15.78
CA ILE A 182 -16.70 26.22 -16.08
C ILE A 182 -15.66 25.57 -15.16
N THR A 183 -14.50 26.20 -14.97
CA THR A 183 -13.46 25.67 -14.08
C THR A 183 -13.87 25.68 -12.62
N PHE A 184 -14.68 26.65 -12.18
CA PHE A 184 -15.27 26.64 -10.85
C PHE A 184 -16.27 25.48 -10.67
N GLY A 185 -17.09 25.19 -11.69
CA GLY A 185 -17.94 23.99 -11.71
C GLY A 185 -17.15 22.69 -11.63
N LEU A 186 -15.98 22.64 -12.29
CA LEU A 186 -15.07 21.49 -12.25
C LEU A 186 -14.50 21.29 -10.83
N LEU A 187 -14.12 22.37 -10.14
CA LEU A 187 -13.66 22.31 -8.74
C LEU A 187 -14.71 21.72 -7.79
N LEU A 188 -15.99 22.11 -7.96
CA LEU A 188 -17.11 21.52 -7.22
C LEU A 188 -17.22 20.02 -7.49
N MET A 189 -17.14 19.61 -8.76
CA MET A 189 -17.16 18.19 -9.14
C MET A 189 -15.98 17.41 -8.56
N THR A 190 -14.76 17.95 -8.61
CA THR A 190 -13.57 17.34 -7.99
C THR A 190 -13.75 17.19 -6.48
N THR A 191 -14.43 18.12 -5.83
CA THR A 191 -14.80 18.03 -4.40
C THR A 191 -15.77 16.89 -4.12
N LEU A 192 -16.80 16.72 -4.95
CA LEU A 192 -17.75 15.60 -4.83
C LEU A 192 -17.06 14.25 -5.04
N ILE A 193 -16.18 14.14 -6.04
CA ILE A 193 -15.41 12.92 -6.33
C ILE A 193 -14.49 12.57 -5.16
N ASN A 194 -13.79 13.55 -4.58
CA ASN A 194 -12.92 13.31 -3.44
C ASN A 194 -13.70 12.86 -2.20
N MET A 195 -14.90 13.42 -1.97
CA MET A 195 -15.78 12.98 -0.89
C MET A 195 -16.23 11.53 -1.11
N SER A 196 -16.73 11.21 -2.32
CA SER A 196 -17.10 9.84 -2.70
C SER A 196 -15.94 8.85 -2.55
N LEU A 197 -14.73 9.24 -2.96
CA LEU A 197 -13.54 8.42 -2.85
C LEU A 197 -13.16 8.16 -1.38
N ASN A 198 -13.28 9.18 -0.51
CA ASN A 198 -12.96 9.03 0.90
C ASN A 198 -13.98 8.15 1.62
N ASP A 199 -15.27 8.25 1.26
CA ASP A 199 -16.33 7.39 1.78
C ASP A 199 -16.14 5.93 1.32
N ALA A 200 -15.72 5.71 0.07
CA ALA A 200 -15.42 4.38 -0.44
C ALA A 200 -14.15 3.78 0.17
N LEU A 201 -13.06 4.55 0.32
CA LEU A 201 -11.79 4.05 0.86
C LEU A 201 -11.81 3.90 2.39
N GLY A 202 -12.60 4.71 3.09
CA GLY A 202 -12.71 4.70 4.55
C GLY A 202 -12.84 3.30 5.17
N PRO A 203 -13.86 2.49 4.79
CA PRO A 203 -14.03 1.15 5.35
C PRO A 203 -12.87 0.20 5.01
N LEU A 204 -12.27 0.32 3.82
CA LEU A 204 -11.18 -0.55 3.35
C LEU A 204 -9.86 -0.30 4.09
N ILE A 205 -9.67 0.88 4.68
CA ILE A 205 -8.45 1.24 5.39
C ILE A 205 -8.39 0.56 6.77
N PHE A 206 -9.53 0.37 7.43
CA PHE A 206 -9.59 -0.08 8.82
C PHE A 206 -10.12 -1.51 8.99
N ASN A 207 -10.93 -2.00 8.06
CA ASN A 207 -11.56 -3.32 8.16
C ASN A 207 -11.08 -4.23 7.01
N LEU A 208 -10.68 -5.47 7.34
CA LEU A 208 -10.51 -6.49 6.30
C LEU A 208 -11.90 -7.01 5.87
N PRO A 209 -12.21 -7.04 4.56
CA PRO A 209 -13.48 -7.56 4.09
C PRO A 209 -13.59 -9.06 4.38
N ARG A 210 -14.63 -9.45 5.11
CA ARG A 210 -14.94 -10.88 5.37
C ARG A 210 -15.45 -11.60 4.12
N THR A 211 -15.95 -10.85 3.14
CA THR A 211 -16.46 -11.37 1.87
C THR A 211 -15.38 -12.11 1.08
N VAL A 212 -14.14 -11.63 1.09
CA VAL A 212 -13.02 -12.29 0.39
C VAL A 212 -12.72 -13.67 0.99
N ALA A 213 -12.76 -13.79 2.32
CA ALA A 213 -12.54 -15.08 2.99
C ALA A 213 -13.70 -16.06 2.76
N ALA A 214 -14.94 -15.56 2.82
CA ALA A 214 -16.14 -16.37 2.55
C ALA A 214 -16.16 -16.86 1.10
N GLU A 215 -15.78 -16.01 0.15
CA GLU A 215 -15.72 -16.38 -1.25
C GLU A 215 -14.59 -17.35 -1.56
N GLU A 216 -13.41 -17.19 -0.94
CA GLU A 216 -12.32 -18.15 -1.07
C GLU A 216 -12.73 -19.55 -0.60
N ALA A 217 -13.48 -19.64 0.50
CA ALA A 217 -14.05 -20.89 0.99
C ALA A 217 -15.05 -21.50 -0.02
N LEU A 218 -15.90 -20.70 -0.66
CA LEU A 218 -16.86 -21.16 -1.67
C LEU A 218 -16.19 -21.60 -2.97
N ARG A 219 -15.10 -20.92 -3.36
CA ARG A 219 -14.30 -21.31 -4.52
C ARG A 219 -13.55 -22.62 -4.25
N LEU A 220 -13.02 -22.81 -3.04
CA LEU A 220 -12.46 -24.09 -2.59
C LEU A 220 -13.50 -25.21 -2.60
N ALA A 221 -14.77 -24.88 -2.33
CA ALA A 221 -15.91 -25.79 -2.47
C ALA A 221 -16.35 -26.05 -3.93
N GLY A 222 -15.69 -25.44 -4.93
CA GLY A 222 -15.94 -25.68 -6.35
C GLY A 222 -17.07 -24.87 -6.99
N ASN A 223 -17.63 -23.88 -6.29
CA ASN A 223 -18.71 -23.04 -6.83
C ASN A 223 -18.17 -21.89 -7.72
N HIS A 224 -18.96 -21.46 -8.70
CA HIS A 224 -18.57 -20.44 -9.68
C HIS A 224 -18.55 -19.03 -9.02
N PRO A 225 -17.59 -18.14 -9.36
CA PRO A 225 -17.45 -16.81 -8.72
C PRO A 225 -18.70 -15.92 -8.83
N VAL A 226 -19.55 -16.14 -9.84
CA VAL A 226 -20.79 -15.36 -10.04
C VAL A 226 -21.89 -15.74 -9.03
N ASP A 227 -21.82 -16.89 -8.38
CA ASP A 227 -22.79 -17.27 -7.34
C ASP A 227 -22.51 -16.58 -5.99
N ALA A 228 -21.37 -15.89 -5.86
CA ALA A 228 -20.98 -15.16 -4.66
C ALA A 228 -21.59 -13.76 -4.56
N SER A 229 -22.02 -13.15 -5.68
CA SER A 229 -22.71 -11.85 -5.67
C SER A 229 -24.07 -11.92 -4.96
N ASN A 230 -24.67 -13.10 -4.89
CA ASN A 230 -25.93 -13.36 -4.18
C ASN A 230 -25.74 -13.60 -2.66
N LEU A 231 -24.52 -13.52 -2.12
CA LEU A 231 -24.28 -13.74 -0.68
C LEU A 231 -24.66 -12.57 0.23
N ALA A 232 -24.83 -11.37 -0.33
CA ALA A 232 -25.47 -10.29 0.43
C ALA A 232 -26.94 -10.63 0.75
N ASP A 233 -27.57 -11.49 -0.07
CA ASP A 233 -28.97 -11.95 0.08
C ASP A 233 -29.08 -13.39 0.62
N LYS A 234 -27.96 -14.11 0.81
CA LYS A 234 -27.98 -15.51 1.27
C LYS A 234 -27.92 -15.67 2.78
N SER A 235 -28.09 -14.57 3.54
CA SER A 235 -28.48 -14.66 4.95
C SER A 235 -29.97 -14.97 5.13
N ASP A 236 -30.78 -14.79 4.08
CA ASP A 236 -32.25 -14.82 4.19
C ASP A 236 -32.88 -16.06 3.51
N ALA A 237 -32.04 -16.98 3.01
CA ALA A 237 -32.45 -18.16 2.26
C ALA A 237 -32.03 -19.50 2.92
N PHE A 238 -32.00 -19.54 4.25
CA PHE A 238 -32.21 -20.80 4.96
C PHE A 238 -33.67 -20.80 5.42
N GLU A 239 -34.41 -21.75 4.86
CA GLU A 239 -35.84 -21.95 5.06
C GLU A 239 -36.21 -21.90 6.54
N ASP A 240 -37.16 -21.01 6.82
CA ASP A 240 -37.94 -20.93 8.05
C ASP A 240 -38.82 -22.19 8.14
N ASN A 241 -38.26 -23.27 8.69
CA ASN A 241 -38.99 -24.38 9.25
C ASN A 241 -38.24 -24.78 10.51
N ASP A 242 -38.59 -24.11 11.62
CA ASP A 242 -38.78 -24.73 12.93
C ASP A 242 -39.17 -23.63 13.92
N ALA A 243 -40.44 -23.22 13.85
CA ALA A 243 -41.09 -22.55 14.95
C ALA A 243 -41.34 -23.60 16.05
N GLU A 244 -40.41 -23.73 17.01
CA GLU A 244 -40.64 -24.15 18.41
C GLU A 244 -39.31 -24.48 19.12
N ASN A 245 -38.65 -23.49 19.73
CA ASN A 245 -38.12 -23.56 21.10
C ASN A 245 -37.24 -22.34 21.41
N GLN A 246 -37.84 -21.37 22.10
CA GLN A 246 -37.08 -20.36 22.84
C GLN A 246 -36.58 -21.01 24.13
N GLN A 247 -35.32 -21.46 24.17
CA GLN A 247 -34.65 -21.81 25.43
C GLN A 247 -33.46 -20.89 25.69
N ASP A 248 -33.57 -20.23 26.84
CA ASP A 248 -32.67 -19.29 27.49
C ASP A 248 -31.30 -19.95 27.73
N ILE A 249 -30.23 -19.43 27.15
CA ILE A 249 -28.90 -20.02 27.22
C ILE A 249 -28.18 -19.49 28.47
N GLY A 250 -28.36 -20.18 29.59
CA GLY A 250 -27.48 -20.10 30.74
C GLY A 250 -26.15 -20.80 30.45
N TYR A 251 -25.04 -20.21 30.88
CA TYR A 251 -23.72 -20.85 30.81
C TYR A 251 -23.70 -22.09 31.71
N ASP A 252 -23.63 -23.28 31.11
CA ASP A 252 -23.45 -24.54 31.82
C ASP A 252 -21.96 -24.89 31.90
N SER A 253 -21.46 -25.20 33.10
CA SER A 253 -20.03 -25.36 33.40
C SER A 253 -19.49 -26.77 33.17
N ASP A 254 -20.32 -27.71 32.70
CA ASP A 254 -20.04 -29.14 32.72
C ASP A 254 -19.79 -29.70 31.30
N PHE A 255 -18.84 -29.09 30.58
CA PHE A 255 -18.48 -29.50 29.21
C PHE A 255 -17.66 -30.81 29.21
N ASP A 256 -18.27 -31.92 28.76
CA ASP A 256 -17.60 -33.19 28.45
C ASP A 256 -17.41 -33.36 26.93
N PRO A 257 -16.17 -33.35 26.40
CA PRO A 257 -15.89 -33.41 24.97
C PRO A 257 -16.13 -34.78 24.30
N ALA A 258 -16.57 -35.80 25.04
CA ALA A 258 -16.82 -37.14 24.49
C ALA A 258 -18.27 -37.38 24.01
N ASP A 259 -19.21 -36.48 24.31
CA ASP A 259 -20.62 -36.64 23.94
C ASP A 259 -20.95 -35.91 22.61
N PRO A 260 -21.34 -36.64 21.53
CA PRO A 260 -21.65 -36.04 20.23
C PRO A 260 -22.89 -35.13 20.24
N ALA A 261 -23.71 -35.12 21.30
CA ALA A 261 -24.89 -34.27 21.40
C ALA A 261 -24.59 -32.82 21.81
N ASN A 262 -23.41 -32.53 22.38
CA ASN A 262 -23.05 -31.23 22.96
C ASN A 262 -22.07 -30.43 22.08
N GLN A 263 -22.31 -30.37 20.76
CA GLN A 263 -21.55 -29.47 19.89
C GLN A 263 -22.01 -28.02 20.07
N VAL A 264 -21.06 -27.14 20.36
CA VAL A 264 -21.26 -25.69 20.46
C VAL A 264 -21.76 -25.12 19.12
N SER A 265 -23.04 -24.74 19.07
CA SER A 265 -23.61 -23.95 17.98
C SER A 265 -23.19 -22.50 18.12
N HIS A 266 -22.41 -21.99 17.16
CA HIS A 266 -22.08 -20.58 17.09
C HIS A 266 -23.30 -19.78 16.61
N GLY A 267 -24.02 -19.16 17.54
CA GLY A 267 -25.16 -18.29 17.22
C GLY A 267 -24.77 -17.11 16.31
N THR A 268 -25.63 -16.82 15.35
CA THR A 268 -25.50 -15.74 14.36
C THR A 268 -25.54 -14.37 15.06
N GLN A 269 -24.43 -13.63 15.05
CA GLN A 269 -24.40 -12.24 15.50
C GLN A 269 -25.07 -11.33 14.47
N GLN A 270 -26.27 -10.84 14.79
CA GLN A 270 -26.93 -9.79 14.00
C GLN A 270 -26.19 -8.45 14.13
N THR A 271 -25.97 -7.78 13.00
CA THR A 271 -25.48 -6.41 12.92
C THR A 271 -26.53 -5.45 13.46
N ARG A 272 -26.19 -4.74 14.54
CA ARG A 272 -27.00 -3.69 15.15
C ARG A 272 -27.03 -2.48 14.21
N GLY A 273 -27.96 -2.49 13.25
CA GLY A 273 -27.96 -1.53 12.15
C GLY A 273 -29.31 -1.16 11.56
N VAL A 274 -30.45 -1.68 12.03
CA VAL A 274 -31.78 -1.12 11.72
C VAL A 274 -32.66 -1.37 12.94
N LYS A 275 -33.28 -0.30 13.46
CA LYS A 275 -34.20 -0.34 14.60
C LYS A 275 -35.59 -0.42 14.01
N ASP A 276 -36.19 -1.61 14.05
CA ASP A 276 -37.57 -1.82 13.59
C ASP A 276 -38.55 -1.02 14.44
N VAL A 277 -39.43 -0.30 13.74
CA VAL A 277 -40.60 0.36 14.30
C VAL A 277 -41.79 -0.53 13.96
N GLU A 278 -42.35 -1.18 14.98
CA GLU A 278 -43.58 -1.97 14.91
C GLU A 278 -44.73 -1.14 14.32
N GLY A 279 -45.44 -1.68 13.32
CA GLY A 279 -46.81 -1.24 13.05
C GLY A 279 -47.24 -0.95 11.61
N VAL A 280 -46.58 -1.45 10.56
CA VAL A 280 -47.12 -1.36 9.18
C VAL A 280 -46.98 -2.69 8.43
N GLU A 281 -47.63 -3.74 8.94
CA GLU A 281 -47.55 -5.09 8.36
C GLU A 281 -48.64 -5.40 7.32
N GLY A 282 -49.60 -4.50 7.10
CA GLY A 282 -50.79 -4.80 6.27
C GLY A 282 -50.89 -4.15 4.89
N VAL A 283 -49.97 -3.24 4.49
CA VAL A 283 -50.21 -2.35 3.32
C VAL A 283 -49.12 -2.38 2.25
N ILE A 284 -47.95 -2.97 2.51
CA ILE A 284 -46.81 -2.88 1.57
C ILE A 284 -46.83 -3.97 0.49
N GLN A 285 -47.56 -5.07 0.68
CA GLN A 285 -47.51 -6.22 -0.24
C GLN A 285 -48.26 -6.05 -1.58
N LEU A 286 -48.95 -4.92 -1.80
CA LEU A 286 -49.72 -4.69 -3.03
C LEU A 286 -49.16 -3.59 -3.96
N SER A 287 -47.98 -3.02 -3.70
CA SER A 287 -47.57 -1.79 -4.43
C SER A 287 -46.31 -1.86 -5.28
N THR A 288 -45.49 -2.92 -5.27
CA THR A 288 -44.21 -2.90 -6.03
C THR A 288 -44.26 -3.70 -7.33
N THR A 289 -44.92 -4.85 -7.35
CA THR A 289 -44.94 -5.74 -8.54
C THR A 289 -45.92 -5.26 -9.62
N THR A 290 -47.06 -4.69 -9.23
CA THR A 290 -48.07 -4.17 -10.19
C THR A 290 -47.71 -2.77 -10.70
N ALA A 291 -47.09 -1.93 -9.86
CA ALA A 291 -46.66 -0.59 -10.24
C ALA A 291 -45.47 -0.62 -11.21
N SER A 292 -44.49 -1.51 -10.99
CA SER A 292 -43.33 -1.68 -11.87
C SER A 292 -43.74 -2.16 -13.28
N GLY A 293 -44.72 -3.06 -13.37
CA GLY A 293 -45.29 -3.51 -14.65
C GLY A 293 -45.97 -2.38 -15.43
N PHE A 294 -46.72 -1.51 -14.75
CA PHE A 294 -47.36 -0.34 -15.37
C PHE A 294 -46.37 0.75 -15.78
N LEU A 295 -45.35 1.03 -14.95
CA LEU A 295 -44.27 1.97 -15.25
C LEU A 295 -43.44 1.52 -16.45
N ARG A 296 -43.10 0.23 -16.54
CA ARG A 296 -42.34 -0.32 -17.66
C ARG A 296 -43.12 -0.29 -18.98
N LYS A 297 -44.45 -0.49 -18.91
CA LYS A 297 -45.34 -0.37 -20.08
C LYS A 297 -45.48 1.08 -20.56
N ARG A 298 -45.47 2.05 -19.63
CA ARG A 298 -45.51 3.49 -19.94
C ARG A 298 -44.16 4.05 -20.38
N TYR A 299 -43.05 3.48 -19.88
CA TYR A 299 -41.68 3.77 -20.30
C TYR A 299 -41.45 3.34 -21.76
N ASN A 300 -41.81 2.10 -22.12
CA ASN A 300 -41.68 1.59 -23.49
C ASN A 300 -42.61 2.28 -24.50
N ALA A 301 -43.70 2.91 -24.05
CA ALA A 301 -44.64 3.64 -24.91
C ALA A 301 -44.27 5.13 -25.12
N SER A 302 -43.19 5.61 -24.51
CA SER A 302 -42.74 7.01 -24.60
C SER A 302 -41.59 7.18 -25.60
N PRO A 303 -41.25 8.40 -26.07
CA PRO A 303 -40.07 8.64 -26.91
C PRO A 303 -38.74 8.62 -26.13
N LEU A 304 -38.77 8.35 -24.82
CA LEU A 304 -37.58 8.22 -23.96
C LEU A 304 -36.63 7.08 -24.35
N PRO A 305 -37.09 5.85 -24.69
CA PRO A 305 -36.22 4.78 -25.20
C PRO A 305 -35.36 5.18 -26.40
N ALA A 306 -35.86 5.97 -27.35
CA ALA A 306 -35.05 6.44 -28.49
C ALA A 306 -33.97 7.45 -28.08
N PHE A 307 -34.22 8.27 -27.05
CA PHE A 307 -33.21 9.15 -26.45
C PHE A 307 -32.19 8.37 -25.60
N ILE A 308 -32.62 7.30 -24.93
CA ILE A 308 -31.77 6.45 -24.09
C ILE A 308 -30.91 5.51 -24.94
N ASP A 309 -31.38 5.02 -26.09
CA ASP A 309 -30.57 4.32 -27.09
C ASP A 309 -29.41 5.20 -27.60
N SER A 310 -29.60 6.52 -27.70
CA SER A 310 -28.50 7.45 -28.00
C SER A 310 -27.53 7.65 -26.82
N ILE A 311 -27.97 7.37 -25.60
CA ILE A 311 -27.15 7.31 -24.38
C ILE A 311 -26.53 5.90 -24.23
N ASP A 312 -26.99 4.90 -24.98
CA ASP A 312 -26.48 3.53 -24.93
C ASP A 312 -25.06 3.39 -25.51
N PHE A 313 -24.64 4.37 -26.32
CA PHE A 313 -23.23 4.54 -26.64
C PHE A 313 -22.42 4.91 -25.38
N TRP A 314 -22.96 5.79 -24.52
CA TRP A 314 -22.29 6.23 -23.30
C TRP A 314 -22.39 5.19 -22.16
N THR A 315 -23.44 4.37 -22.10
CA THR A 315 -23.55 3.29 -21.10
C THR A 315 -22.40 2.30 -21.21
N HIS A 316 -21.93 1.97 -22.41
CA HIS A 316 -20.73 1.15 -22.58
C HIS A 316 -19.46 1.75 -21.94
N TRP A 317 -19.38 3.08 -21.82
CA TRP A 317 -18.25 3.80 -21.24
C TRP A 317 -18.48 4.27 -19.79
N ILE A 318 -19.67 4.04 -19.23
CA ILE A 318 -20.07 4.46 -17.87
C ILE A 318 -20.34 3.24 -16.99
N SER A 319 -20.93 2.18 -17.55
CA SER A 319 -21.25 0.92 -16.88
C SER A 319 -21.18 -0.23 -17.89
N PRO A 320 -19.97 -0.65 -18.31
CA PRO A 320 -19.82 -1.75 -19.24
C PRO A 320 -20.28 -3.07 -18.63
N ASP A 321 -20.86 -3.93 -19.45
CA ASP A 321 -21.26 -5.28 -19.03
C ASP A 321 -19.99 -6.09 -18.63
N PRO A 322 -19.93 -6.64 -17.40
CA PRO A 322 -18.77 -7.38 -16.89
C PRO A 322 -18.41 -8.62 -17.72
N THR A 323 -19.34 -9.12 -18.54
CA THR A 323 -19.13 -10.32 -19.37
C THR A 323 -18.33 -10.05 -20.64
N ILE A 324 -18.15 -8.78 -21.04
CA ILE A 324 -17.44 -8.39 -22.26
C ILE A 324 -15.92 -8.40 -22.00
N LYS A 325 -15.12 -8.97 -22.92
CA LYS A 325 -13.65 -8.85 -22.86
C LYS A 325 -13.24 -7.39 -23.11
N PRO A 326 -12.61 -6.71 -22.15
CA PRO A 326 -12.34 -5.28 -22.26
C PRO A 326 -11.11 -4.98 -23.13
N ASN A 327 -11.20 -3.90 -23.91
CA ASN A 327 -10.03 -3.26 -24.51
C ASN A 327 -9.19 -2.54 -23.44
N PHE A 328 -7.92 -2.22 -23.72
CA PHE A 328 -7.02 -1.53 -22.76
C PHE A 328 -7.65 -0.26 -22.18
N VAL A 329 -8.35 0.52 -23.01
CA VAL A 329 -9.02 1.76 -22.59
C VAL A 329 -10.20 1.48 -21.66
N LEU A 330 -10.99 0.45 -21.96
CA LEU A 330 -12.14 0.05 -21.13
C LEU A 330 -11.67 -0.48 -19.77
N LYS A 331 -10.56 -1.25 -19.76
CA LYS A 331 -9.90 -1.73 -18.54
C LYS A 331 -9.29 -0.59 -17.72
N PHE A 332 -8.81 0.46 -18.38
CA PHE A 332 -8.27 1.65 -17.73
C PHE A 332 -9.37 2.53 -17.10
N LEU A 333 -10.52 2.66 -17.77
CA LEU A 333 -11.65 3.48 -17.30
C LEU A 333 -12.48 2.78 -16.22
N HIS A 334 -12.67 1.47 -16.33
CA HIS A 334 -13.40 0.67 -15.34
C HIS A 334 -12.50 -0.40 -14.72
N PRO A 335 -11.49 0.00 -13.93
CA PRO A 335 -10.69 -0.96 -13.17
C PRO A 335 -11.55 -1.71 -12.14
N GLU A 336 -12.63 -1.09 -11.64
CA GLU A 336 -13.56 -1.69 -10.68
C GLU A 336 -14.24 -2.96 -11.19
N ILE A 337 -14.52 -3.06 -12.50
CA ILE A 337 -15.21 -4.19 -13.11
C ILE A 337 -14.20 -5.20 -13.67
N PHE A 338 -13.18 -4.71 -14.38
CA PHE A 338 -12.28 -5.54 -15.18
C PHE A 338 -10.94 -5.85 -14.52
N SER A 339 -10.61 -5.17 -13.43
CA SER A 339 -9.43 -5.44 -12.60
C SER A 339 -9.83 -5.79 -11.17
N ASP A 340 -11.01 -6.41 -11.03
CA ASP A 340 -11.47 -6.95 -9.76
C ASP A 340 -10.54 -8.07 -9.29
N TYR A 341 -10.60 -8.35 -7.99
CA TYR A 341 -9.77 -9.34 -7.30
C TYR A 341 -9.81 -10.71 -8.01
N HIS A 342 -10.99 -11.15 -8.47
CA HIS A 342 -11.18 -12.44 -9.16
C HIS A 342 -10.36 -12.55 -10.46
N ILE A 343 -10.27 -11.44 -11.21
CA ILE A 343 -9.55 -11.40 -12.49
C ILE A 343 -8.04 -11.27 -12.25
N LEU A 344 -7.64 -10.39 -11.32
CA LEU A 344 -6.22 -10.20 -11.00
C LEU A 344 -5.61 -11.44 -10.34
N ARG A 345 -6.37 -12.18 -9.52
CA ARG A 345 -5.91 -13.42 -8.89
C ARG A 345 -5.61 -14.53 -9.90
N GLN A 346 -6.30 -14.58 -11.04
CA GLN A 346 -5.97 -15.51 -12.13
C GLN A 346 -4.61 -15.19 -12.79
N GLN A 347 -4.16 -13.93 -12.69
CA GLN A 347 -2.84 -13.54 -13.20
C GLN A 347 -1.71 -13.88 -12.22
N ILE A 348 -2.04 -14.15 -10.96
CA ILE A 348 -1.08 -14.70 -10.00
C ILE A 348 -0.86 -16.16 -10.41
N PRO A 349 0.39 -16.57 -10.67
CA PRO A 349 0.69 -17.98 -10.98
C PRO A 349 0.09 -18.88 -9.90
N ALA A 350 -0.77 -19.82 -10.28
CA ALA A 350 -1.35 -20.80 -9.37
C ALA A 350 -0.28 -21.70 -8.74
N ASP A 351 0.84 -21.87 -9.47
CA ASP A 351 2.04 -22.57 -9.01
C ASP A 351 2.87 -21.69 -8.07
N ILE A 352 2.25 -21.13 -7.03
CA ILE A 352 3.01 -20.89 -5.82
C ILE A 352 3.32 -22.31 -5.33
N PRO A 353 4.59 -22.77 -5.35
CA PRO A 353 4.90 -24.10 -4.90
C PRO A 353 4.31 -24.26 -3.51
N GLU A 354 3.38 -25.20 -3.38
CA GLU A 354 2.76 -25.50 -2.10
C GLU A 354 3.91 -25.91 -1.19
N PHE A 355 4.29 -25.00 -0.29
CA PHE A 355 5.42 -25.21 0.60
C PHE A 355 5.03 -26.36 1.51
N HIS A 356 5.39 -27.58 1.12
CA HIS A 356 5.31 -28.75 1.96
C HIS A 356 6.33 -28.54 3.06
N TYR A 357 5.85 -27.95 4.15
CA TYR A 357 6.59 -27.91 5.38
C TYR A 357 6.79 -29.35 5.83
N GLU A 358 8.05 -29.70 6.10
CA GLU A 358 8.37 -30.99 6.68
C GLU A 358 7.52 -31.20 7.95
N GLU A 359 7.09 -32.44 8.22
CA GLU A 359 6.22 -32.74 9.37
C GLU A 359 6.85 -32.30 10.71
N SER A 360 8.18 -32.28 10.79
CA SER A 360 8.95 -31.72 11.91
C SER A 360 8.74 -30.21 12.08
N VAL A 361 8.67 -29.45 10.97
CA VAL A 361 8.43 -28.01 10.97
C VAL A 361 7.02 -27.67 11.42
N LEU A 362 6.02 -28.48 11.04
CA LEU A 362 4.63 -28.30 11.45
C LEU A 362 4.43 -28.56 12.95
N LYS A 363 5.08 -29.60 13.50
CA LYS A 363 5.08 -29.90 14.94
C LYS A 363 5.62 -28.73 15.77
N ASP A 364 6.62 -28.03 15.24
CA ASP A 364 7.28 -26.89 15.89
C ASP A 364 6.76 -25.51 15.43
N ALA A 365 5.71 -25.45 14.60
CA ALA A 365 5.27 -24.21 13.97
C ALA A 365 4.75 -23.18 14.98
N PHE A 366 4.07 -23.65 16.02
CA PHE A 366 3.53 -22.82 17.10
C PHE A 366 4.46 -22.73 18.32
N CYS A 367 5.60 -23.44 18.29
CA CYS A 367 6.58 -23.37 19.35
C CYS A 367 7.27 -22.00 19.33
N PRO A 368 7.43 -21.33 20.47
CA PRO A 368 8.16 -20.08 20.51
C PRO A 368 9.61 -20.31 20.06
N PRO A 369 10.30 -19.29 19.51
CA PRO A 369 11.66 -19.44 18.98
C PRO A 369 12.66 -20.01 19.99
N SER A 370 12.40 -19.87 21.30
CA SER A 370 13.21 -20.46 22.37
C SER A 370 13.21 -22.00 22.38
N MET A 371 12.15 -22.65 21.92
CA MET A 371 12.05 -24.12 21.88
C MET A 371 12.60 -24.71 20.58
N ARG A 372 12.48 -23.97 19.46
CA ARG A 372 12.92 -24.44 18.14
C ARG A 372 14.36 -24.08 17.81
N LYS A 373 14.87 -22.96 18.32
CA LYS A 373 16.27 -22.57 18.08
C LYS A 373 17.19 -23.53 18.82
N ARG A 374 18.14 -24.12 18.10
CA ARG A 374 19.22 -24.88 18.71
C ARG A 374 19.97 -24.00 19.70
N SER A 375 20.55 -24.64 20.73
CA SER A 375 21.46 -23.98 21.67
C SER A 375 22.53 -23.22 20.87
N PRO A 376 22.72 -21.91 21.13
CA PRO A 376 23.71 -21.13 20.39
C PRO A 376 25.11 -21.66 20.67
N ARG A 377 25.95 -21.70 19.63
CA ARG A 377 27.40 -21.91 19.80
C ARG A 377 27.98 -20.69 20.48
N LEU A 378 28.70 -20.90 21.57
CA LEU A 378 29.29 -19.82 22.34
C LEU A 378 30.78 -19.70 22.01
N TRP A 379 31.16 -18.55 21.50
CA TRP A 379 32.57 -18.24 21.22
C TRP A 379 33.03 -17.16 22.20
N ILE A 380 33.96 -17.52 23.08
CA ILE A 380 34.48 -16.63 24.13
C ILE A 380 35.94 -16.29 23.79
N PRO A 381 36.39 -15.03 23.99
CA PRO A 381 37.81 -14.71 23.85
C PRO A 381 38.64 -15.42 24.92
N ARG A 382 39.80 -15.95 24.50
CA ARG A 382 40.81 -16.49 25.42
C ARG A 382 41.39 -15.36 26.26
N ASP A 383 41.38 -15.56 27.57
CA ASP A 383 41.95 -14.69 28.58
C ASP A 383 43.32 -15.20 29.06
N GLU A 384 44.17 -14.31 29.55
CA GLU A 384 45.46 -14.69 30.12
C GLU A 384 45.31 -15.42 31.47
N ALA A 385 44.24 -15.14 32.21
CA ALA A 385 43.94 -15.76 33.50
C ALA A 385 43.45 -17.22 33.40
N GLY A 386 43.12 -17.70 32.18
CA GLY A 386 42.72 -19.07 31.92
C GLY A 386 41.28 -19.41 32.32
N ILE A 387 40.46 -18.43 32.69
CA ILE A 387 39.04 -18.61 33.04
C ILE A 387 38.26 -19.10 31.82
N SER A 388 38.57 -18.60 30.62
CA SER A 388 37.97 -19.07 29.36
C SER A 388 38.13 -20.57 29.15
N ARG A 389 39.32 -21.13 29.41
CA ARG A 389 39.59 -22.58 29.29
C ARG A 389 38.80 -23.39 30.32
N GLN A 390 38.69 -22.86 31.54
CA GLN A 390 37.88 -23.49 32.58
C GLN A 390 36.39 -23.50 32.22
N GLU A 391 35.87 -22.38 31.72
CA GLU A 391 34.50 -22.26 31.23
C GLU A 391 34.24 -23.20 30.05
N VAL A 392 35.17 -23.30 29.10
CA VAL A 392 35.06 -24.26 27.99
C VAL A 392 35.02 -25.70 28.52
N ALA A 393 35.86 -26.06 29.50
CA ALA A 393 35.89 -27.40 30.08
C ALA A 393 34.63 -27.76 30.88
N HIS A 394 34.06 -26.79 31.60
CA HIS A 394 32.86 -26.99 32.41
C HIS A 394 31.58 -26.96 31.57
N CYS A 395 31.42 -25.92 30.75
CA CYS A 395 30.22 -25.66 29.97
C CYS A 395 30.19 -26.44 28.64
N GLY A 396 31.34 -26.92 28.15
CA GLY A 396 31.44 -27.73 26.93
C GLY A 396 30.69 -29.05 26.96
N LYS A 397 30.27 -29.52 28.15
CA LYS A 397 29.41 -30.68 28.31
C LYS A 397 27.94 -30.40 27.97
N VAL A 398 27.51 -29.14 28.04
CA VAL A 398 26.10 -28.71 27.92
C VAL A 398 25.89 -27.90 26.63
N ILE A 399 26.83 -27.03 26.28
CA ILE A 399 26.77 -26.18 25.09
C ILE A 399 28.04 -26.31 24.26
N GLU A 400 27.90 -26.22 22.94
CA GLU A 400 29.05 -26.12 22.03
C GLU A 400 29.76 -24.78 22.27
N ILE A 401 30.91 -24.80 22.94
CA ILE A 401 31.69 -23.62 23.32
C ILE A 401 33.15 -23.77 22.90
N THR A 402 33.79 -22.69 22.45
CA THR A 402 35.22 -22.68 22.13
C THR A 402 35.86 -21.34 22.50
N ASP A 403 37.16 -21.37 22.80
CA ASP A 403 38.02 -20.20 23.03
C ASP A 403 39.12 -20.03 21.97
N CYS A 404 39.11 -20.86 20.92
CA CYS A 404 40.10 -20.78 19.84
C CYS A 404 39.94 -19.49 19.03
N ASP A 405 41.04 -18.99 18.45
CA ASP A 405 41.09 -17.88 17.49
C ASP A 405 40.48 -16.53 17.91
N ALA A 406 40.04 -16.40 19.16
CA ALA A 406 39.66 -15.13 19.78
C ALA A 406 40.53 -14.90 21.02
N ARG A 407 41.09 -13.70 21.18
CA ARG A 407 41.96 -13.33 22.30
C ARG A 407 41.54 -11.98 22.86
N LEU A 408 41.76 -11.80 24.15
CA LEU A 408 41.62 -10.51 24.80
C LEU A 408 42.97 -9.77 24.76
N ASP A 409 42.99 -8.57 24.19
CA ASP A 409 44.14 -7.65 24.28
C ASP A 409 44.23 -7.05 25.70
N GLU A 410 45.39 -6.51 26.08
CA GLU A 410 45.66 -5.89 27.39
C GLU A 410 44.69 -4.74 27.72
N LYS A 411 44.07 -4.15 26.70
CA LYS A 411 43.08 -3.08 26.79
C LYS A 411 41.64 -3.59 26.95
N GLY A 412 41.43 -4.90 27.07
CA GLY A 412 40.10 -5.53 27.15
C GLY A 412 39.34 -5.59 25.82
N MET A 413 40.02 -5.39 24.69
CA MET A 413 39.42 -5.49 23.36
C MET A 413 39.56 -6.92 22.82
N VAL A 414 38.55 -7.39 22.09
CA VAL A 414 38.56 -8.75 21.51
C VAL A 414 39.20 -8.70 20.13
N GLU A 415 40.34 -9.35 20.00
CA GLU A 415 40.97 -9.64 18.72
C GLU A 415 40.52 -11.02 18.24
N VAL A 416 40.17 -11.12 16.96
CA VAL A 416 39.61 -12.33 16.37
C VAL A 416 40.31 -12.61 15.06
N ASP A 417 40.85 -13.82 14.96
CA ASP A 417 41.31 -14.39 13.71
C ASP A 417 40.15 -15.14 13.03
N VAL A 418 39.79 -14.70 11.83
CA VAL A 418 38.63 -15.22 11.08
C VAL A 418 39.06 -16.32 10.11
N GLU A 419 40.36 -16.44 9.82
CA GLU A 419 40.91 -17.39 8.84
C GLU A 419 41.46 -18.67 9.50
N GLY A 420 41.39 -18.76 10.83
CA GLY A 420 41.83 -19.92 11.62
C GLY A 420 40.89 -21.14 11.59
N GLU A 421 41.17 -22.09 12.48
CA GLU A 421 40.42 -23.36 12.64
C GLU A 421 38.94 -23.13 13.00
N VAL A 422 38.64 -21.99 13.62
CA VAL A 422 37.27 -21.61 14.01
C VAL A 422 36.36 -21.28 12.83
N SER A 423 36.90 -21.02 11.64
CA SER A 423 36.09 -20.75 10.43
C SER A 423 35.13 -21.89 10.09
N GLY A 424 35.59 -23.15 10.19
CA GLY A 424 34.78 -24.37 10.04
C GLY A 424 33.97 -24.74 11.29
N TRP A 425 34.32 -24.20 12.46
CA TRP A 425 33.53 -24.39 13.68
C TRP A 425 32.34 -23.43 13.76
N VAL A 426 32.45 -22.22 13.21
CA VAL A 426 31.35 -21.24 13.19
C VAL A 426 30.29 -21.62 12.14
N ARG A 427 30.71 -22.12 10.98
CA ARG A 427 29.81 -22.59 9.91
C ARG A 427 29.76 -24.12 9.93
N ARG A 428 28.60 -24.71 10.18
CA ARG A 428 28.46 -26.17 10.01
C ARG A 428 28.62 -26.53 8.54
N ASP A 429 29.26 -27.65 8.23
CA ASP A 429 29.53 -28.09 6.86
C ASP A 429 28.27 -28.19 5.97
N TRP A 430 27.10 -28.41 6.57
CA TRP A 430 25.80 -28.46 5.89
C TRP A 430 25.06 -27.12 5.80
N GLU A 431 25.53 -26.07 6.50
CA GLU A 431 25.01 -24.69 6.42
C GLU A 431 25.70 -23.86 5.32
N GLY A 432 26.70 -24.43 4.65
CA GLY A 432 27.28 -23.86 3.45
C GLY A 432 26.27 -23.86 2.30
N ILE A 433 25.64 -22.73 2.05
CA ILE A 433 24.95 -22.49 0.77
C ILE A 433 26.03 -22.59 -0.31
N LYS A 434 26.06 -23.71 -1.04
CA LYS A 434 26.80 -23.82 -2.30
C LYS A 434 26.14 -22.82 -3.26
N PHE A 435 26.85 -21.74 -3.56
CA PHE A 435 26.51 -20.88 -4.69
C PHE A 435 26.81 -21.60 -6.00
#